data_AF-A0A7C7ZE75-F1
#
_entry.id   AF-A0A7C7ZE75-F1
#
_cell.length_a   1.000
_cell.length_b   1.000
_cell.length_c   1.000
_cell.angle_alpha   90.00
_cell.angle_beta   90.00
_cell.angle_gamma   90.00
#
_symmetry.space_group_name_H-M   'P 1'
#
loop_
_entity.id
_entity.type
_entity.pdbx_description
1 polymer ?
#
loop_
_entity_poly.entity_id
_entity_poly.type
_entity_poly.pdbx_seq_one_letter_code
_entity_poly.pdbx_strand_id
1 'polypeptide(L)'
;MCGDSIQQTSEQCDDGNIVSGDGCSNVCVTEFCSDTIVQAGIGEQCDDGNLTNNDGCSSSCQDEICGDSIQQTSEQCDDGNLTNNDGCSSSCQDEICGDSIQQTSEQCDDGNVVDGDGCTSACILEICSDSIVQAGLGEECDDGNLTNNDGCSSICLNEICSDNVVQTSEECDDGNLVNEDGCSAICVDEFCGDSVLQAGLSEECDDGNVTNGDGCSNLCAIEGPVPVPSFSGYTLAVLVMMMMGVGAGFVLQLRRRSV
;
A
#
# COMPACT_ATOMS: atom_id res chain seq x y z
N MET A 1 -66.30 17.55 39.51
CA MET A 1 -65.93 18.55 38.50
C MET A 1 -64.43 18.63 38.63
N CYS A 2 -63.69 18.59 37.53
CA CYS A 2 -62.24 18.55 37.67
C CYS A 2 -61.68 19.78 38.39
N GLY A 3 -60.89 19.55 39.44
CA GLY A 3 -60.20 20.58 40.22
C GLY A 3 -61.01 21.10 41.41
N ASP A 4 -61.93 20.30 41.97
CA ASP A 4 -62.73 20.67 43.13
C ASP A 4 -62.22 20.09 44.47
N SER A 5 -61.01 19.53 44.45
CA SER A 5 -60.33 18.86 45.57
C SER A 5 -61.04 17.59 46.06
N ILE A 6 -61.96 17.04 45.25
CA ILE A 6 -62.72 15.84 45.59
C ILE A 6 -62.73 14.91 44.37
N GLN A 7 -61.97 13.81 44.45
CA GLN A 7 -62.01 12.77 43.43
C GLN A 7 -63.41 12.15 43.31
N GLN A 8 -64.08 12.39 42.19
CA GLN A 8 -65.40 11.82 41.89
C GLN A 8 -65.28 10.53 41.07
N THR A 9 -66.36 9.74 41.01
CA THR A 9 -66.37 8.47 40.24
C THR A 9 -66.15 8.64 38.72
N SER A 10 -66.25 9.87 38.21
CA SER A 10 -66.01 10.24 36.81
C SER A 10 -64.57 10.71 36.54
N GLU A 11 -63.69 10.71 37.54
CA GLU A 11 -62.37 11.34 37.53
C GLU A 11 -61.33 10.32 37.99
N GLN A 12 -60.18 10.22 37.31
CA GLN A 12 -59.09 9.31 37.71
C GLN A 12 -58.21 9.93 38.81
N CYS A 13 -58.15 11.26 38.90
CA CYS A 13 -57.50 12.03 39.95
C CYS A 13 -58.25 13.36 40.16
N ASP A 14 -57.95 14.08 41.24
CA ASP A 14 -58.27 15.50 41.44
C ASP A 14 -57.24 16.08 42.43
N ASP A 15 -56.46 17.07 42.00
CA ASP A 15 -55.43 17.75 42.82
C ASP A 15 -55.85 19.15 43.29
N GLY A 16 -57.15 19.46 43.18
CA GLY A 16 -57.74 20.71 43.63
C GLY A 16 -57.55 21.88 42.68
N ASN A 17 -57.09 21.65 41.45
CA ASN A 17 -57.08 22.68 40.41
C ASN A 17 -57.14 22.08 38.98
N ILE A 18 -56.89 22.89 37.95
CA ILE A 18 -56.95 22.49 36.52
C ILE A 18 -55.64 22.80 35.78
N VAL A 19 -54.56 23.05 36.53
CA VAL A 19 -53.21 23.11 36.00
C VAL A 19 -52.82 21.68 35.62
N SER A 20 -51.98 21.55 34.59
CA SER A 20 -51.37 20.28 34.25
C SER A 20 -49.93 20.30 34.73
N GLY A 21 -49.40 19.16 35.15
CA GLY A 21 -48.04 19.02 35.63
C GLY A 21 -47.88 19.00 37.16
N ASP A 22 -48.97 19.01 37.93
CA ASP A 22 -48.99 18.96 39.39
C ASP A 22 -49.62 17.70 39.98
N GLY A 23 -49.82 16.67 39.14
CA GLY A 23 -50.23 15.34 39.54
C GLY A 23 -51.64 14.96 39.07
N CYS A 24 -52.39 15.90 38.50
CA CYS A 24 -53.65 15.63 37.82
C CYS A 24 -53.85 16.55 36.62
N SER A 25 -54.15 15.98 35.45
CA SER A 25 -54.38 16.79 34.24
C SER A 25 -55.65 17.65 34.34
N ASN A 26 -55.77 18.65 33.47
CA ASN A 26 -56.96 19.52 33.39
C ASN A 26 -58.28 18.81 33.00
N VAL A 27 -58.21 17.52 32.65
CA VAL A 27 -59.34 16.63 32.36
C VAL A 27 -59.49 15.50 33.40
N CYS A 28 -58.77 15.61 34.51
CA CYS A 28 -58.82 14.69 35.65
C CYS A 28 -58.36 13.26 35.33
N VAL A 29 -57.31 13.16 34.53
CA VAL A 29 -56.52 11.95 34.26
C VAL A 29 -55.19 12.06 35.01
N THR A 30 -54.79 10.98 35.69
CA THR A 30 -53.52 10.88 36.43
C THR A 30 -52.35 11.09 35.48
N GLU A 31 -51.41 11.94 35.86
CA GLU A 31 -50.26 12.28 35.01
C GLU A 31 -49.09 11.33 35.30
N PHE A 32 -48.79 10.41 34.39
CA PHE A 32 -47.65 9.49 34.49
C PHE A 32 -47.33 8.84 33.14
N CYS A 33 -46.03 8.65 32.90
CA CYS A 33 -45.50 7.93 31.74
C CYS A 33 -46.00 6.47 31.74
N SER A 34 -46.47 5.98 30.59
CA SER A 34 -47.08 4.66 30.32
C SER A 34 -48.61 4.63 30.21
N ASP A 35 -49.29 5.76 30.01
CA ASP A 35 -50.75 5.83 29.96
C ASP A 35 -51.35 6.06 28.56
N THR A 36 -50.51 6.02 27.52
CA THR A 36 -50.79 6.30 26.10
C THR A 36 -51.10 7.77 25.80
N ILE A 37 -50.90 8.68 26.75
CA ILE A 37 -51.22 10.10 26.61
C ILE A 37 -49.96 10.92 26.86
N VAL A 38 -49.44 11.56 25.80
CA VAL A 38 -48.30 12.49 25.95
C VAL A 38 -48.69 13.71 26.78
N GLN A 39 -48.09 13.84 27.95
CA GLN A 39 -48.36 14.91 28.92
C GLN A 39 -47.16 15.87 29.04
N ALA A 40 -47.07 16.82 28.11
CA ALA A 40 -46.00 17.82 28.07
C ALA A 40 -45.84 18.65 29.38
N GLY A 41 -46.89 18.72 30.22
CA GLY A 41 -46.86 19.41 31.51
C GLY A 41 -45.88 18.82 32.54
N ILE A 42 -45.60 17.51 32.46
CA ILE A 42 -44.59 16.82 33.29
C ILE A 42 -43.29 16.52 32.53
N GLY A 43 -43.13 17.05 31.30
CA GLY A 43 -41.91 16.90 30.50
C GLY A 43 -41.87 15.69 29.59
N GLU A 44 -43.01 15.06 29.31
CA GLU A 44 -43.10 13.97 28.33
C GLU A 44 -43.02 14.50 26.90
N GLN A 45 -42.22 13.83 26.08
CA GLN A 45 -42.08 14.06 24.64
C GLN A 45 -42.85 13.00 23.83
N CYS A 46 -42.92 11.78 24.36
CA CYS A 46 -43.67 10.64 23.84
C CYS A 46 -44.36 9.88 24.98
N ASP A 47 -45.29 8.99 24.64
CA ASP A 47 -45.84 7.95 25.51
C ASP A 47 -46.40 6.84 24.60
N ASP A 48 -45.86 5.63 24.70
CA ASP A 48 -46.28 4.46 23.92
C ASP A 48 -47.13 3.45 24.72
N GLY A 49 -47.57 3.84 25.91
CA GLY A 49 -48.41 3.04 26.80
C GLY A 49 -47.64 2.04 27.66
N ASN A 50 -46.32 2.10 27.69
CA ASN A 50 -45.50 1.24 28.54
C ASN A 50 -44.21 1.93 29.02
N LEU A 51 -43.36 1.22 29.79
CA LEU A 51 -42.06 1.71 30.29
C LEU A 51 -40.90 0.85 29.76
N THR A 52 -41.12 0.16 28.64
CA THR A 52 -40.04 -0.52 27.93
C THR A 52 -39.23 0.55 27.22
N ASN A 53 -37.93 0.36 27.12
CA ASN A 53 -37.13 1.20 26.24
C ASN A 53 -37.05 0.51 24.87
N ASN A 54 -36.87 1.30 23.82
CA ASN A 54 -36.65 0.93 22.43
C ASN A 54 -37.89 0.44 21.66
N ASP A 55 -39.09 0.86 22.05
CA ASP A 55 -40.34 0.63 21.31
C ASP A 55 -41.01 1.93 20.82
N GLY A 56 -40.24 3.02 20.82
CA GLY A 56 -40.65 4.32 20.28
C GLY A 56 -40.83 5.37 21.36
N CYS A 57 -40.71 5.00 22.63
CA CYS A 57 -40.65 5.94 23.74
C CYS A 57 -39.84 5.35 24.90
N SER A 58 -38.92 6.13 25.48
CA SER A 58 -38.14 5.66 26.62
C SER A 58 -38.99 5.53 27.89
N SER A 59 -38.51 4.76 28.87
CA SER A 59 -39.09 4.67 30.23
C SER A 59 -39.14 5.99 31.01
N SER A 60 -38.52 7.05 30.49
CA SER A 60 -38.60 8.43 30.99
C SER A 60 -39.48 9.33 30.11
N CYS A 61 -40.25 8.75 29.19
CA CYS A 61 -41.09 9.43 28.23
C CYS A 61 -40.37 10.51 27.40
N GLN A 62 -39.13 10.21 27.03
CA GLN A 62 -38.33 10.99 26.07
C GLN A 62 -38.28 10.25 24.74
N ASP A 63 -38.31 11.00 23.64
CA ASP A 63 -38.22 10.44 22.30
C ASP A 63 -36.89 9.67 22.16
N GLU A 64 -36.94 8.51 21.52
CA GLU A 64 -35.76 7.68 21.26
C GLU A 64 -35.23 8.03 19.87
N ILE A 65 -34.35 9.05 19.81
CA ILE A 65 -33.87 9.65 18.57
C ILE A 65 -32.35 9.62 18.56
N CYS A 66 -31.81 9.19 17.42
CA CYS A 66 -30.39 9.27 17.12
C CYS A 66 -29.89 10.72 17.00
N GLY A 67 -28.76 10.99 17.65
CA GLY A 67 -28.06 12.26 17.61
C GLY A 67 -28.53 13.25 18.67
N ASP A 68 -29.07 12.78 19.79
CA ASP A 68 -29.55 13.61 20.90
C ASP A 68 -28.57 13.70 22.08
N SER A 69 -27.37 13.13 21.93
CA SER A 69 -26.31 12.99 22.93
C SER A 69 -26.64 12.01 24.06
N ILE A 70 -27.68 11.19 23.89
CA ILE A 70 -28.11 10.19 24.86
C ILE A 70 -28.11 8.83 24.16
N GLN A 71 -27.03 8.07 24.34
CA GLN A 71 -26.95 6.71 23.83
C GLN A 71 -28.05 5.84 24.44
N GLN A 72 -29.03 5.49 23.62
CA GLN A 72 -30.14 4.61 24.00
C GLN A 72 -29.75 3.15 23.78
N THR A 73 -30.53 2.22 24.35
CA THR A 73 -30.23 0.78 24.23
C THR A 73 -30.39 0.22 22.81
N SER A 74 -31.16 0.87 21.94
CA SER A 74 -31.29 0.56 20.50
C SER A 74 -30.12 1.05 19.66
N GLU A 75 -29.30 1.92 20.22
CA GLU A 75 -28.22 2.60 19.53
C GLU A 75 -26.89 1.93 19.89
N GLN A 76 -26.03 1.74 18.90
CA GLN A 76 -24.67 1.27 19.15
C GLN A 76 -23.79 2.42 19.65
N CYS A 77 -24.08 3.64 19.21
CA CYS A 77 -23.43 4.89 19.57
C CYS A 77 -24.43 6.04 19.51
N ASP A 78 -24.10 7.18 20.13
CA ASP A 78 -24.72 8.48 19.87
C ASP A 78 -23.66 9.56 20.14
N ASP A 79 -23.34 10.38 19.15
CA ASP A 79 -22.34 11.46 19.26
C ASP A 79 -22.95 12.87 19.31
N GLY A 80 -24.26 12.96 19.50
CA GLY A 80 -25.00 14.20 19.61
C GLY A 80 -25.36 14.87 18.30
N ASN A 81 -25.21 14.17 17.17
CA ASN A 81 -25.67 14.66 15.89
C ASN A 81 -25.97 13.53 14.87
N LEU A 82 -26.31 13.89 13.63
CA LEU A 82 -26.66 12.96 12.54
C LEU A 82 -25.67 13.06 11.36
N THR A 83 -24.50 13.63 11.60
CA THR A 83 -23.40 13.59 10.63
C THR A 83 -22.89 12.16 10.58
N ASN A 84 -22.35 11.76 9.43
CA ASN A 84 -21.65 10.50 9.33
C ASN A 84 -20.15 10.83 9.33
N ASN A 85 -19.33 9.88 9.78
CA ASN A 85 -17.87 9.89 9.84
C ASN A 85 -17.29 10.80 10.94
N ASP A 86 -18.02 10.99 12.04
CA ASP A 86 -17.59 11.67 13.25
C ASP A 86 -17.63 10.80 14.51
N GLY A 87 -17.86 9.49 14.34
CA GLY A 87 -17.78 8.47 15.38
C GLY A 87 -19.11 7.76 15.62
N CYS A 88 -20.20 8.27 15.06
CA CYS A 88 -21.47 7.60 15.04
C CYS A 88 -22.25 7.94 13.76
N SER A 89 -22.80 6.93 13.10
CA SER A 89 -23.56 7.18 11.87
C SER A 89 -24.91 7.85 12.16
N SER A 90 -25.50 8.44 11.12
CA SER A 90 -26.88 8.97 11.13
C SER A 90 -27.98 7.94 11.44
N SER A 91 -27.62 6.66 11.56
CA SER A 91 -28.48 5.55 11.99
C SER A 91 -28.07 4.94 13.34
N CYS A 92 -27.21 5.65 14.09
CA CYS A 92 -26.69 5.25 15.39
C CYS A 92 -26.04 3.86 15.40
N GLN A 93 -25.34 3.57 14.32
CA GLN A 93 -24.41 2.44 14.19
C GLN A 93 -22.98 2.94 14.36
N ASP A 94 -22.17 2.14 15.05
CA ASP A 94 -20.74 2.41 15.25
C ASP A 94 -20.06 2.56 13.88
N GLU A 95 -19.22 3.58 13.73
CA GLU A 95 -18.40 3.79 12.53
C GLU A 95 -17.02 3.18 12.79
N ILE A 96 -16.90 1.90 12.46
CA ILE A 96 -15.70 1.11 12.73
C ILE A 96 -15.19 0.43 11.47
N CYS A 97 -13.89 0.23 11.43
CA CYS A 97 -13.24 -0.55 10.40
C CYS A 97 -13.64 -2.02 10.46
N GLY A 98 -14.00 -2.58 9.31
CA GLY A 98 -14.35 -3.99 9.14
C GLY A 98 -15.83 -4.29 9.35
N ASP A 99 -16.72 -3.30 9.21
CA ASP A 99 -18.17 -3.47 9.35
C ASP A 99 -18.88 -3.70 8.00
N SER A 100 -18.12 -3.82 6.91
CA SER A 100 -18.60 -3.92 5.53
C SER A 100 -19.23 -2.63 4.99
N ILE A 101 -19.05 -1.50 5.68
CA ILE A 101 -19.56 -0.19 5.28
C ILE A 101 -18.40 0.78 5.19
N GLN A 102 -17.87 0.96 3.98
CA GLN A 102 -16.80 1.92 3.75
C GLN A 102 -17.24 3.35 4.09
N GLN A 103 -16.63 3.90 5.12
CA GLN A 103 -16.80 5.28 5.58
C GLN A 103 -15.89 6.23 4.78
N THR A 104 -16.19 7.54 4.78
CA THR A 104 -15.34 8.52 4.08
C THR A 104 -13.99 8.76 4.73
N SER A 105 -13.85 8.41 6.02
CA SER A 105 -12.58 8.37 6.74
C SER A 105 -11.69 7.17 6.37
N GLU A 106 -12.27 6.15 5.73
CA GLU A 106 -11.63 4.90 5.38
C GLU A 106 -11.20 4.86 3.91
N GLN A 107 -10.05 4.26 3.63
CA GLN A 107 -9.60 4.06 2.25
C GLN A 107 -10.20 2.78 1.64
N CYS A 108 -10.57 1.83 2.49
CA CYS A 108 -11.20 0.55 2.16
C CYS A 108 -11.99 0.05 3.38
N ASP A 109 -12.89 -0.91 3.16
CA ASP A 109 -13.46 -1.78 4.20
C ASP A 109 -13.80 -3.12 3.51
N ASP A 110 -13.19 -4.22 3.96
CA ASP A 110 -13.42 -5.58 3.43
C ASP A 110 -14.27 -6.46 4.36
N GLY A 111 -14.93 -5.85 5.34
CA GLY A 111 -15.83 -6.51 6.27
C GLY A 111 -15.14 -7.26 7.40
N ASN A 112 -13.84 -7.04 7.61
CA ASN A 112 -13.13 -7.54 8.79
C ASN A 112 -11.89 -6.68 9.14
N VAL A 113 -11.08 -7.14 10.11
CA VAL A 113 -9.89 -6.42 10.60
C VAL A 113 -8.63 -7.31 10.55
N VAL A 114 -8.61 -8.28 9.65
CA VAL A 114 -7.42 -9.07 9.34
C VAL A 114 -6.55 -8.23 8.42
N ASP A 115 -5.23 -8.30 8.59
CA ASP A 115 -4.31 -7.68 7.63
C ASP A 115 -3.96 -8.72 6.55
N GLY A 116 -3.80 -8.28 5.31
CA GLY A 116 -3.34 -9.06 4.15
C GLY A 116 -4.46 -9.64 3.27
N ASP A 117 -5.71 -9.21 3.43
CA ASP A 117 -6.86 -9.61 2.62
C ASP A 117 -7.49 -8.47 1.80
N GLY A 118 -6.82 -7.33 1.73
CA GLY A 118 -7.17 -6.20 0.85
C GLY A 118 -7.40 -4.91 1.61
N CYS A 119 -7.62 -4.97 2.91
CA CYS A 119 -7.77 -3.81 3.76
C CYS A 119 -7.13 -4.07 5.13
N THR A 120 -6.22 -3.19 5.55
CA THR A 120 -5.61 -3.34 6.89
C THR A 120 -6.65 -3.17 8.00
N SER A 121 -6.31 -3.63 9.20
CA SER A 121 -7.07 -3.38 10.45
C SER A 121 -7.25 -1.90 10.81
N ALA A 122 -6.60 -0.98 10.09
CA ALA A 122 -6.75 0.47 10.21
C ALA A 122 -7.53 1.09 9.03
N CYS A 123 -8.15 0.27 8.19
CA CYS A 123 -8.90 0.65 7.00
C CYS A 123 -8.09 1.49 5.99
N ILE A 124 -6.81 1.15 5.90
CA ILE A 124 -5.89 1.61 4.88
C ILE A 124 -5.77 0.52 3.81
N LEU A 125 -5.83 0.95 2.55
CA LEU A 125 -5.77 0.04 1.41
C LEU A 125 -4.40 -0.63 1.37
N GLU A 126 -4.42 -1.95 1.22
CA GLU A 126 -3.21 -2.76 1.04
C GLU A 126 -2.84 -2.73 -0.44
N ILE A 127 -1.67 -2.16 -0.73
CA ILE A 127 -1.20 -1.98 -2.09
C ILE A 127 0.27 -2.31 -2.19
N CYS A 128 0.62 -2.91 -3.32
CA CYS A 128 1.97 -2.89 -3.83
C CYS A 128 2.48 -1.44 -3.89
N SER A 129 3.65 -1.18 -3.30
CA SER A 129 4.37 0.10 -3.07
C SER A 129 4.27 0.73 -1.68
N ASP A 130 3.75 0.03 -0.68
CA ASP A 130 3.63 0.57 0.69
C ASP A 130 4.76 0.12 1.64
N SER A 131 5.78 -0.57 1.12
CA SER A 131 6.90 -1.17 1.84
C SER A 131 6.52 -2.32 2.77
N ILE A 132 5.32 -2.88 2.62
CA ILE A 132 4.82 -4.01 3.40
C ILE A 132 4.46 -5.13 2.43
N VAL A 133 4.96 -6.34 2.66
CA VAL A 133 4.64 -7.48 1.79
C VAL A 133 3.33 -8.12 2.24
N GLN A 134 2.27 -8.00 1.45
CA GLN A 134 0.98 -8.64 1.70
C GLN A 134 0.87 -10.00 0.99
N ALA A 135 1.48 -11.03 1.57
CA ALA A 135 1.48 -12.38 0.99
C ALA A 135 0.07 -12.98 0.77
N GLY A 136 -0.93 -12.54 1.54
CA GLY A 136 -2.33 -12.95 1.35
C GLY A 136 -2.96 -12.44 0.05
N LEU A 137 -2.43 -11.34 -0.50
CA LEU A 137 -2.80 -10.77 -1.79
C LEU A 137 -1.94 -11.29 -2.96
N GLY A 138 -1.00 -12.19 -2.68
CA GLY A 138 -0.11 -12.77 -3.68
C GLY A 138 1.17 -11.96 -3.93
N GLU A 139 1.48 -10.99 -3.07
CA GLU A 139 2.75 -10.27 -3.11
C GLU A 139 3.90 -11.15 -2.61
N GLU A 140 5.01 -11.12 -3.34
CA GLU A 140 6.24 -11.83 -2.98
C GLU A 140 7.34 -10.88 -2.50
N CYS A 141 7.23 -9.59 -2.84
CA CYS A 141 8.11 -8.50 -2.44
C CYS A 141 7.32 -7.18 -2.38
N ASP A 142 7.88 -6.17 -1.73
CA ASP A 142 7.45 -4.77 -1.80
C ASP A 142 8.65 -3.90 -1.41
N ASP A 143 9.11 -3.02 -2.29
CA ASP A 143 10.25 -2.12 -2.07
C ASP A 143 9.84 -0.65 -1.87
N GLY A 144 8.55 -0.41 -1.63
CA GLY A 144 7.99 0.91 -1.32
C GLY A 144 7.74 1.80 -2.52
N ASN A 145 7.79 1.25 -3.74
CA ASN A 145 7.45 2.00 -4.94
C ASN A 145 6.92 1.09 -6.08
N LEU A 146 6.55 1.68 -7.22
CA LEU A 146 6.06 0.95 -8.42
C LEU A 146 7.03 1.07 -9.60
N THR A 147 8.27 1.45 -9.34
CA THR A 147 9.32 1.39 -10.35
C THR A 147 9.64 -0.08 -10.58
N ASN A 148 9.91 -0.45 -11.83
CA ASN A 148 10.46 -1.77 -12.08
C ASN A 148 11.98 -1.67 -12.00
N ASN A 149 12.65 -2.79 -11.76
CA ASN A 149 14.09 -2.96 -11.81
C ASN A 149 14.86 -2.38 -10.60
N ASP A 150 14.23 -2.21 -9.44
CA ASP A 150 14.87 -1.75 -8.20
C ASP A 150 14.74 -2.73 -7.01
N GLY A 151 14.32 -3.96 -7.30
CA GLY A 151 14.30 -5.07 -6.34
C GLY A 151 12.91 -5.69 -6.17
N CYS A 152 11.86 -5.02 -6.62
CA CYS A 152 10.52 -5.55 -6.72
C CYS A 152 9.80 -5.01 -7.95
N SER A 153 9.04 -5.86 -8.65
CA SER A 153 8.28 -5.39 -9.82
C SER A 153 7.08 -4.53 -9.42
N SER A 154 6.54 -3.74 -10.36
CA SER A 154 5.31 -2.94 -10.18
C SER A 154 4.03 -3.74 -9.91
N ILE A 155 4.12 -5.07 -9.91
CA ILE A 155 3.05 -6.00 -9.55
C ILE A 155 3.40 -6.85 -8.32
N CYS A 156 4.42 -6.45 -7.56
CA CYS A 156 4.89 -7.05 -6.32
C CYS A 156 5.29 -8.52 -6.41
N LEU A 157 5.84 -8.89 -7.58
CA LEU A 157 6.54 -10.15 -7.78
C LEU A 157 8.05 -9.93 -7.78
N ASN A 158 8.79 -10.90 -7.25
CA ASN A 158 10.25 -10.84 -7.27
C ASN A 158 10.76 -10.79 -8.72
N GLU A 159 11.73 -9.92 -8.95
CA GLU A 159 12.47 -9.86 -10.21
C GLU A 159 13.63 -10.89 -10.09
N ILE A 160 13.37 -12.13 -10.51
CA ILE A 160 14.31 -13.26 -10.34
C ILE A 160 14.92 -13.64 -11.68
N CYS A 161 16.24 -13.47 -11.75
CA CYS A 161 17.07 -14.12 -12.74
C CYS A 161 17.06 -15.64 -12.54
N SER A 162 16.68 -16.42 -13.56
CA SER A 162 16.61 -17.90 -13.65
C SER A 162 15.20 -18.50 -13.76
N ASP A 163 14.15 -17.72 -14.01
CA ASP A 163 12.78 -18.24 -14.03
C ASP A 163 12.27 -18.61 -15.44
N ASN A 164 13.12 -18.50 -16.47
CA ASN A 164 12.81 -18.67 -17.90
C ASN A 164 11.87 -17.60 -18.46
N VAL A 165 11.67 -16.49 -17.76
CA VAL A 165 10.82 -15.38 -18.19
C VAL A 165 11.65 -14.11 -18.16
N VAL A 166 12.10 -13.67 -19.33
CA VAL A 166 12.79 -12.37 -19.47
C VAL A 166 11.87 -11.26 -18.99
N GLN A 167 12.13 -10.73 -17.80
CA GLN A 167 11.41 -9.62 -17.22
C GLN A 167 11.96 -8.30 -17.77
N THR A 168 11.26 -7.18 -17.52
CA THR A 168 11.72 -5.85 -17.97
C THR A 168 13.06 -5.39 -17.38
N SER A 169 13.56 -6.09 -16.35
CA SER A 169 14.85 -5.90 -15.67
C SER A 169 15.99 -6.78 -16.14
N GLU A 170 15.71 -7.67 -17.07
CA GLU A 170 16.63 -8.67 -17.56
C GLU A 170 16.98 -8.36 -19.01
N GLU A 171 18.26 -8.32 -19.34
CA GLU A 171 18.69 -8.31 -20.75
C GLU A 171 18.43 -9.69 -21.37
N CYS A 172 18.53 -10.73 -20.55
CA CYS A 172 18.30 -12.13 -20.85
C CYS A 172 17.80 -12.89 -19.61
N ASP A 173 17.17 -14.04 -19.81
CA ASP A 173 16.96 -15.08 -18.79
C ASP A 173 16.99 -16.42 -19.53
N ASP A 174 17.93 -17.28 -19.15
CA ASP A 174 18.13 -18.60 -19.76
C ASP A 174 17.67 -19.76 -18.84
N GLY A 175 16.93 -19.43 -17.78
CA GLY A 175 16.36 -20.37 -16.83
C GLY A 175 17.33 -20.91 -15.80
N ASN A 176 18.52 -20.34 -15.67
CA ASN A 176 19.52 -20.80 -14.71
C ASN A 176 20.42 -19.63 -14.18
N LEU A 177 21.34 -19.93 -13.26
CA LEU A 177 22.27 -18.95 -12.64
C LEU A 177 23.75 -19.29 -12.91
N VAL A 178 24.02 -20.05 -13.97
CA VAL A 178 25.38 -20.29 -14.46
C VAL A 178 25.84 -19.01 -15.16
N ASN A 179 27.15 -18.76 -15.13
CA ASN A 179 27.73 -17.68 -15.93
C ASN A 179 28.45 -18.32 -17.12
N GLU A 180 28.64 -17.53 -18.17
CA GLU A 180 29.30 -17.91 -19.41
C GLU A 180 28.53 -18.95 -20.26
N ASP A 181 27.20 -18.98 -20.17
CA ASP A 181 26.31 -19.78 -21.02
C ASP A 181 25.33 -18.96 -21.86
N GLY A 182 25.49 -17.63 -21.85
CA GLY A 182 24.77 -16.71 -22.73
C GLY A 182 23.88 -15.74 -21.96
N CYS A 183 23.66 -16.00 -20.67
CA CYS A 183 23.03 -15.07 -19.76
C CYS A 183 23.70 -15.19 -18.39
N SER A 184 24.21 -14.08 -17.86
CA SER A 184 24.90 -14.12 -16.58
C SER A 184 23.95 -14.41 -15.42
N ALA A 185 24.49 -14.80 -14.25
CA ALA A 185 23.72 -15.04 -13.02
C ALA A 185 23.03 -13.78 -12.44
N ILE A 186 23.18 -12.64 -13.10
CA ILE A 186 22.52 -11.36 -12.78
C ILE A 186 21.71 -10.83 -13.98
N CYS A 187 21.44 -11.67 -14.97
CA CYS A 187 20.57 -11.42 -16.13
C CYS A 187 21.02 -10.25 -17.02
N VAL A 188 22.35 -10.15 -17.16
CA VAL A 188 23.02 -9.33 -18.17
C VAL A 188 23.45 -10.24 -19.33
N ASP A 189 23.24 -9.76 -20.56
CA ASP A 189 23.62 -10.49 -21.78
C ASP A 189 25.11 -10.78 -21.78
N GLU A 190 25.49 -12.01 -22.11
CA GLU A 190 26.89 -12.40 -22.30
C GLU A 190 27.14 -12.60 -23.80
N PHE A 191 27.94 -11.73 -24.41
CA PHE A 191 28.14 -11.76 -25.85
C PHE A 191 29.49 -11.19 -26.30
N CYS A 192 29.93 -11.65 -27.45
CA CYS A 192 31.14 -11.19 -28.10
C CYS A 192 31.09 -9.71 -28.48
N GLY A 193 32.08 -8.94 -28.02
CA GLY A 193 32.28 -7.54 -28.27
C GLY A 193 31.85 -6.62 -27.12
N ASP A 194 31.72 -7.14 -25.89
CA ASP A 194 31.31 -6.39 -24.70
C ASP A 194 32.50 -5.93 -23.82
N SER A 195 33.74 -6.16 -24.27
CA SER A 195 35.00 -5.91 -23.56
C SER A 195 35.28 -6.81 -22.36
N VAL A 196 34.48 -7.87 -22.18
CA VAL A 196 34.69 -8.92 -21.18
C VAL A 196 35.10 -10.19 -21.94
N LEU A 197 35.85 -11.08 -21.29
CA LEU A 197 36.26 -12.35 -21.92
C LEU A 197 35.48 -13.48 -21.24
N GLN A 198 34.51 -14.06 -21.95
CA GLN A 198 33.62 -15.11 -21.44
C GLN A 198 34.07 -16.47 -22.00
N ALA A 199 34.95 -17.15 -21.26
CA ALA A 199 35.56 -18.40 -21.72
C ALA A 199 34.54 -19.55 -21.93
N GLY A 200 33.47 -19.60 -21.14
CA GLY A 200 32.38 -20.59 -21.27
C GLY A 200 31.55 -20.44 -22.55
N LEU A 201 31.49 -19.23 -23.13
CA LEU A 201 30.94 -18.98 -24.47
C LEU A 201 31.92 -19.32 -25.61
N SER A 202 33.06 -19.93 -25.27
CA SER A 202 34.15 -20.24 -26.20
C SER A 202 34.81 -19.02 -26.82
N GLU A 203 34.79 -17.89 -26.12
CA GLU A 203 35.54 -16.69 -26.52
C GLU A 203 37.04 -16.87 -26.23
N GLU A 204 37.85 -16.67 -27.25
CA GLU A 204 39.32 -16.70 -27.16
C GLU A 204 39.91 -15.29 -26.97
N CYS A 205 39.14 -14.26 -27.32
CA CYS A 205 39.44 -12.84 -27.15
C CYS A 205 38.14 -12.04 -27.06
N ASP A 206 38.24 -10.78 -26.62
CA ASP A 206 37.21 -9.75 -26.79
C ASP A 206 37.91 -8.38 -26.83
N ASP A 207 37.64 -7.58 -27.86
CA ASP A 207 38.21 -6.23 -28.03
C ASP A 207 37.16 -5.11 -27.99
N GLY A 208 36.00 -5.40 -27.40
CA GLY A 208 34.92 -4.45 -27.16
C GLY A 208 34.09 -4.09 -28.39
N ASN A 209 34.21 -4.88 -29.46
CA ASN A 209 33.38 -4.75 -30.65
C ASN A 209 33.36 -6.07 -31.48
N VAL A 210 32.62 -6.07 -32.60
CA VAL A 210 32.47 -7.24 -33.49
C VAL A 210 33.06 -7.02 -34.88
N THR A 211 34.04 -6.11 -34.99
CA THR A 211 34.76 -5.87 -36.25
C THR A 211 35.73 -7.02 -36.49
N ASN A 212 36.01 -7.30 -37.76
CA ASN A 212 37.07 -8.24 -38.12
C ASN A 212 38.30 -7.44 -38.54
N GLY A 213 39.49 -7.91 -38.18
CA GLY A 213 40.80 -7.39 -38.56
C GLY A 213 41.47 -6.47 -37.52
N ASP A 214 40.90 -6.28 -36.33
CA ASP A 214 41.39 -5.39 -35.28
C ASP A 214 41.98 -6.10 -34.04
N GLY A 215 41.95 -7.43 -34.03
CA GLY A 215 42.64 -8.25 -33.02
C GLY A 215 41.75 -9.35 -32.48
N CYS A 216 40.44 -9.12 -32.45
CA CYS A 216 39.43 -10.13 -32.21
C CYS A 216 38.44 -10.16 -33.37
N SER A 217 37.91 -11.35 -33.70
CA SER A 217 36.92 -11.48 -34.78
C SER A 217 35.50 -11.32 -34.25
N ASN A 218 34.52 -11.19 -35.14
CA ASN A 218 33.09 -11.16 -34.82
C ASN A 218 32.53 -12.46 -34.21
N LEU A 219 33.37 -13.49 -34.04
CA LEU A 219 33.07 -14.75 -33.37
C LEU A 219 33.97 -14.94 -32.13
N CYS A 220 34.61 -13.87 -31.66
CA CYS A 220 35.52 -13.85 -30.53
C CYS A 220 36.66 -14.87 -30.61
N ALA A 221 37.07 -15.21 -31.84
CA ALA A 221 38.26 -16.00 -32.10
C ALA A 221 39.46 -15.07 -32.33
N ILE A 222 40.63 -15.46 -31.79
CA ILE A 222 41.86 -14.67 -31.93
C ILE A 222 42.21 -14.57 -33.41
N GLU A 223 42.25 -13.34 -33.91
CA GLU A 223 42.77 -13.09 -35.23
C GLU A 223 44.30 -13.05 -35.17
N GLY A 224 44.95 -13.95 -35.92
CA GLY A 224 46.41 -14.01 -36.02
C GLY A 224 47.03 -12.65 -36.37
N PRO A 225 48.33 -12.46 -36.09
CA PRO A 225 48.93 -11.14 -35.88
C PRO A 225 48.55 -10.16 -36.97
N VAL A 226 47.72 -9.18 -36.58
CA VAL A 226 47.34 -8.04 -37.41
C VAL A 226 48.61 -7.50 -38.07
N PRO A 227 48.67 -7.38 -39.41
CA PRO A 227 49.83 -6.81 -40.05
C PRO A 227 49.95 -5.37 -39.58
N VAL A 228 50.93 -5.11 -38.70
CA VAL A 228 51.31 -3.75 -38.30
C VAL A 228 51.38 -2.88 -39.56
N PRO A 229 50.77 -1.68 -39.56
CA PRO A 229 50.85 -0.81 -40.72
C PRO A 229 52.33 -0.60 -41.00
N SER A 230 52.77 -1.05 -42.18
CA SER A 230 54.11 -0.81 -42.65
C SER A 230 54.25 0.70 -42.82
N PHE A 231 54.80 1.35 -41.81
CA PHE A 231 55.33 2.71 -41.95
C PHE A 231 56.47 2.63 -42.96
N SER A 232 56.10 2.78 -44.23
CA SER A 232 57.02 3.11 -45.32
C SER A 232 57.73 4.40 -44.93
N GLY A 233 58.91 4.28 -44.33
CA GLY A 233 59.72 5.46 -43.99
C GLY A 233 60.77 5.30 -42.91
N TYR A 234 60.73 4.27 -42.05
CA TYR A 234 61.78 4.10 -41.03
C TYR A 234 62.25 2.65 -40.95
N THR A 235 63.47 2.40 -41.43
CA THR A 235 64.23 1.19 -41.18
C THR A 235 64.61 1.13 -39.70
N LEU A 236 63.69 0.66 -38.86
CA LEU A 236 64.01 0.22 -37.51
C LEU A 236 64.66 -1.16 -37.63
N ALA A 237 65.99 -1.18 -37.70
CA ALA A 237 66.77 -2.40 -37.51
C ALA A 237 66.54 -2.88 -36.07
N VAL A 238 65.57 -3.79 -35.89
CA VAL A 238 65.42 -4.58 -34.67
C VAL A 238 66.62 -5.53 -34.63
N LEU A 239 67.71 -5.05 -34.04
CA LEU A 239 68.85 -5.88 -33.69
C LEU A 239 68.38 -6.77 -32.53
N VAL A 240 68.22 -8.06 -32.81
CA VAL A 240 68.09 -9.11 -31.80
C VAL A 240 69.31 -9.05 -30.90
N MET A 241 69.20 -8.38 -29.75
CA MET A 241 70.18 -8.48 -28.67
C MET A 241 69.85 -9.71 -27.85
N MET A 242 70.38 -10.84 -28.32
CA MET A 242 70.60 -12.03 -27.52
C MET A 242 71.35 -11.62 -26.25
N MET A 243 70.76 -11.96 -25.12
CA MET A 243 71.39 -12.03 -23.81
C MET A 243 72.83 -12.56 -23.90
N MET A 244 73.84 -11.74 -23.57
CA MET A 244 74.98 -12.09 -22.69
C MET A 244 75.78 -10.83 -22.33
N GLY A 245 75.75 -10.47 -21.04
CA GLY A 245 76.95 -9.99 -20.34
C GLY A 245 77.33 -8.50 -20.40
N VAL A 246 77.37 -7.94 -19.18
CA VAL A 246 78.21 -6.81 -18.72
C VAL A 246 77.69 -5.40 -19.01
N GLY A 247 77.37 -4.69 -17.93
CA GLY A 247 76.76 -3.37 -17.96
C GLY A 247 77.69 -2.22 -18.32
N ALA A 248 77.07 -1.17 -18.83
CA ALA A 248 77.42 0.24 -18.64
C ALA A 248 76.32 1.08 -19.28
N GLY A 249 75.74 2.01 -18.51
CA GLY A 249 74.69 2.89 -19.00
C GLY A 249 75.18 3.81 -20.12
N PHE A 250 74.32 4.06 -21.12
CA PHE A 250 74.52 5.12 -22.09
C PHE A 250 73.22 5.89 -22.30
N VAL A 251 73.22 7.11 -21.76
CA VAL A 251 72.24 8.17 -22.06
C VAL A 251 72.55 8.67 -23.47
N LEU A 252 71.65 8.41 -24.43
CA LEU A 252 71.77 8.94 -25.79
C LEU A 252 70.92 10.22 -25.92
N GLN A 253 71.63 11.34 -25.82
CA GLN A 253 71.17 12.70 -26.09
C GLN A 253 70.67 12.85 -27.54
N LEU A 254 69.40 13.21 -27.72
CA LEU A 254 68.84 13.66 -28.99
C LEU A 254 69.43 15.03 -29.37
N ARG A 255 70.32 15.09 -30.36
CA ARG A 255 70.68 16.36 -31.02
C ARG A 255 69.98 16.49 -32.36
N ARG A 256 68.99 17.40 -32.41
CA ARG A 256 68.48 18.04 -33.63
C ARG A 256 69.65 18.57 -34.47
N ARG A 257 69.65 18.30 -35.77
CA ARG A 257 70.47 19.06 -36.73
C ARG A 257 69.56 19.71 -37.76
N SER A 258 69.44 21.03 -37.64
CA SER A 258 68.97 21.91 -38.70
C SER A 258 70.01 21.92 -39.83
N VAL A 259 69.57 21.66 -41.06
CA VAL A 259 69.51 22.56 -42.23
C VAL A 259 68.85 21.75 -43.35
#